data_AF-A0A0L6US85-F1
#
_entry.id   AF-A0A0L6US85-F1
#
_cell.length_a   1.000
_cell.length_b   1.000
_cell.length_c   1.000
_cell.angle_alpha   90.00
_cell.angle_beta   90.00
_cell.angle_gamma   90.00
#
_symmetry.space_group_name_H-M   'P 1'
#
loop_
_entity.id
_entity.type
_entity.pdbx_description
1 polymer ?
#
loop_
_entity_poly.entity_id
_entity_poly.type
_entity_poly.pdbx_seq_one_letter_code
_entity_poly.pdbx_strand_id
1 'polypeptide(L)'
;MDNINATILKTTIEAIPILTKENFSSWRSRITALFKLGGLKDNMLNGEPAPEEDNNMILCAIILSKLSTNTQNKIFTSENKDNAQLI
;
A
#
# COMPACT_ATOMS: atom_id res chain seq x y z
N MET A 1 5.68 -10.88 -3.54
CA MET A 1 5.42 -10.07 -4.76
C MET A 1 6.42 -10.47 -5.84
N ASP A 2 6.91 -11.70 -5.78
CA ASP A 2 8.31 -11.97 -6.16
C ASP A 2 8.47 -12.29 -7.63
N ASN A 3 7.33 -12.55 -8.30
CA ASN A 3 7.25 -12.84 -9.72
C ASN A 3 6.89 -11.61 -10.57
N ILE A 4 6.83 -10.42 -9.96
CA ILE A 4 6.53 -9.17 -10.67
C ILE A 4 7.82 -8.60 -11.23
N ASN A 5 7.78 -8.14 -12.47
CA ASN A 5 8.91 -7.41 -13.04
C ASN A 5 9.24 -6.18 -12.18
N ALA A 6 10.47 -6.14 -11.64
CA ALA A 6 10.91 -5.10 -10.71
C ALA A 6 10.79 -3.68 -11.28
N THR A 7 11.00 -3.49 -12.58
CA THR A 7 10.82 -2.20 -13.25
C THR A 7 9.35 -1.78 -13.29
N ILE A 8 8.44 -2.72 -13.59
CA ILE A 8 6.99 -2.44 -13.57
C ILE A 8 6.53 -2.12 -12.14
N LEU A 9 7.00 -2.86 -11.14
CA LEU A 9 6.70 -2.59 -9.73
C LEU A 9 7.19 -1.20 -9.32
N LYS A 10 8.46 -0.88 -9.61
CA LYS A 10 9.07 0.43 -9.29
C LYS A 10 8.30 1.58 -9.93
N THR A 11 8.03 1.50 -11.23
CA THR A 11 7.30 2.55 -11.96
C THR A 11 5.87 2.72 -11.44
N THR A 12 5.20 1.63 -11.06
CA THR A 12 3.87 1.67 -10.44
C THR A 12 3.92 2.40 -9.10
N ILE A 13 4.91 2.11 -8.25
CA ILE A 13 5.09 2.76 -6.95
C ILE A 13 5.43 4.25 -7.12
N GLU A 14 6.32 4.60 -8.04
CA GLU A 14 6.70 6.00 -8.32
C GLU A 14 5.51 6.82 -8.83
N ALA A 15 4.61 6.20 -9.59
CA ALA A 15 3.39 6.85 -10.09
C ALA A 15 2.32 7.12 -9.00
N ILE A 16 2.49 6.61 -7.78
CA ILE A 16 1.60 6.92 -6.65
C ILE A 16 2.05 8.24 -6.01
N PRO A 17 1.21 9.28 -5.99
CA PRO A 17 1.55 10.54 -5.35
C PRO A 17 1.51 10.42 -3.82
N ILE A 18 2.05 11.42 -3.11
CA ILE A 18 1.74 11.59 -1.68
C ILE A 18 0.24 11.88 -1.53
N LEU A 19 -0.41 11.22 -0.57
CA LEU A 19 -1.83 11.40 -0.30
C LEU A 19 -2.14 12.83 0.18
N THR A 20 -3.08 13.47 -0.48
CA THR A 20 -3.71 14.73 -0.07
C THR A 20 -5.23 14.57 -0.08
N LYS A 21 -5.95 15.53 0.52
CA LYS A 21 -7.42 15.53 0.49
C LYS A 21 -7.97 15.61 -0.94
N GLU A 22 -7.29 16.35 -1.81
CA GLU A 22 -7.72 16.61 -3.19
C GLU A 22 -7.50 15.41 -4.12
N ASN A 23 -6.49 14.58 -3.85
CA ASN A 23 -6.10 13.49 -4.73
C ASN A 23 -6.56 12.09 -4.27
N PHE A 24 -7.33 11.98 -3.19
CA PHE A 24 -7.69 10.70 -2.55
C PHE A 24 -8.23 9.66 -3.53
N SER A 25 -9.16 10.02 -4.42
CA SER A 25 -9.74 9.08 -5.40
C SER A 25 -8.69 8.53 -6.37
N SER A 26 -7.81 9.39 -6.88
CA SER A 26 -6.70 9.01 -7.77
C SER A 26 -5.67 8.16 -7.01
N TRP A 27 -5.32 8.57 -5.79
CA TRP A 27 -4.40 7.84 -4.91
C TRP A 27 -4.91 6.43 -4.63
N ARG A 28 -6.17 6.29 -4.21
CA ARG A 28 -6.82 5.01 -3.92
C ARG A 28 -6.83 4.10 -5.15
N SER A 29 -7.12 4.66 -6.32
CA SER A 29 -7.12 3.91 -7.58
C SER A 29 -5.74 3.33 -7.91
N ARG A 30 -4.68 4.11 -7.67
CA ARG A 30 -3.28 3.71 -7.93
C ARG A 30 -2.78 2.67 -6.93
N ILE A 31 -3.11 2.82 -5.65
CA ILE A 31 -2.84 1.80 -4.62
C ILE A 31 -3.58 0.49 -4.94
N THR A 32 -4.83 0.57 -5.38
CA THR A 32 -5.59 -0.61 -5.81
C THR A 32 -4.95 -1.29 -7.03
N ALA A 33 -4.41 -0.50 -7.97
CA ALA A 33 -3.68 -1.04 -9.11
C ALA A 33 -2.37 -1.74 -8.69
N LEU A 34 -1.65 -1.18 -7.71
CA LEU A 34 -0.49 -1.84 -7.10
C LEU A 34 -0.89 -3.18 -6.46
N PHE A 35 -1.99 -3.26 -5.72
CA PHE A 35 -2.44 -4.53 -5.14
C PHE A 35 -2.79 -5.57 -6.21
N LYS A 36 -3.44 -5.15 -7.30
CA LYS A 36 -3.72 -6.04 -8.45
C LYS A 36 -2.45 -6.53 -9.11
N LEU A 37 -1.47 -5.65 -9.33
CA LEU A 37 -0.15 -6.03 -9.84
C LEU A 37 0.53 -7.02 -8.90
N GLY A 38 0.40 -6.79 -7.60
CA GLY A 38 0.86 -7.61 -6.48
C GLY A 38 0.26 -9.01 -6.40
N GLY A 39 -0.91 -9.25 -7.02
CA GLY A 39 -1.75 -10.41 -6.70
C GLY A 39 -2.39 -10.35 -5.30
N LEU A 40 -2.38 -9.18 -4.64
CA LEU A 40 -2.78 -8.99 -3.24
C LEU A 40 -4.14 -8.29 -3.09
N LYS A 41 -4.87 -8.12 -4.20
CA LYS A 41 -6.13 -7.36 -4.21
C LYS A 41 -7.13 -7.94 -3.20
N ASP A 42 -7.33 -9.24 -3.19
CA ASP A 42 -8.35 -9.86 -2.35
C ASP A 42 -7.92 -9.89 -0.88
N ASN A 43 -6.63 -10.12 -0.59
CA ASN A 43 -6.06 -9.96 0.75
C ASN A 43 -6.36 -8.56 1.30
N MET A 44 -6.10 -7.52 0.51
CA MET A 44 -6.19 -6.14 0.97
C MET A 44 -7.61 -5.57 0.99
N LEU A 45 -8.50 -6.02 0.11
CA LEU A 45 -9.87 -5.48 0.01
C LEU A 45 -10.90 -6.29 0.81
N ASN A 46 -10.71 -7.62 0.89
CA ASN A 46 -11.64 -8.49 1.60
C ASN A 46 -11.15 -8.82 3.02
N GLY A 47 -9.88 -8.55 3.33
CA GLY A 47 -9.27 -8.83 4.63
C GLY A 47 -8.80 -10.28 4.80
N GLU A 48 -9.17 -11.19 3.90
CA GLU A 48 -8.83 -12.61 4.01
C GLU A 48 -8.45 -13.24 2.64
N PRO A 49 -7.44 -14.14 2.61
CA PRO A 49 -6.51 -14.42 3.70
C PRO A 49 -5.56 -13.23 3.95
N ALA A 50 -4.91 -13.19 5.12
CA ALA A 50 -3.87 -12.21 5.38
C ALA A 50 -2.74 -12.34 4.33
N PRO A 51 -2.11 -11.23 3.90
CA PRO A 51 -0.93 -11.30 3.06
C PRO A 51 0.23 -11.99 3.80
N GLU A 52 1.11 -12.67 3.05
CA GLU A 52 2.37 -13.20 3.59
C GLU A 52 3.19 -12.08 4.26
N GLU A 53 4.00 -12.43 5.26
CA GLU A 53 4.73 -11.46 6.09
C GLU A 53 5.59 -10.49 5.26
N ASP A 54 6.35 -11.00 4.28
CA ASP A 54 7.17 -10.18 3.40
C ASP A 54 6.31 -9.22 2.55
N ASN A 55 5.19 -9.70 2.01
CA ASN A 55 4.25 -8.89 1.24
C ASN A 55 3.64 -7.79 2.10
N ASN A 56 3.27 -8.13 3.33
CA ASN A 56 2.74 -7.21 4.31
C ASN A 56 3.75 -6.10 4.65
N MET A 57 5.00 -6.46 4.93
CA MET A 57 6.07 -5.50 5.24
C MET A 57 6.34 -4.55 4.06
N ILE A 58 6.40 -5.09 2.84
CA ILE A 58 6.57 -4.31 1.62
C ILE A 58 5.40 -3.33 1.44
N LEU A 59 4.16 -3.79 1.64
CA LEU A 59 2.98 -2.94 1.53
C LEU A 59 2.97 -1.83 2.58
N CYS A 60 3.29 -2.12 3.85
CA CYS A 60 3.43 -1.11 4.90
C CYS A 60 4.45 -0.03 4.49
N ALA A 61 5.64 -0.44 4.03
CA ALA A 61 6.69 0.47 3.59
C ALA A 61 6.24 1.36 2.42
N ILE A 62 5.56 0.77 1.43
CA ILE A 62 5.02 1.52 0.29
C ILE A 62 3.96 2.52 0.76
N ILE A 63 2.95 2.08 1.51
CA ILE A 63 1.87 2.96 1.98
C ILE A 63 2.44 4.11 2.81
N LEU A 64 3.34 3.81 3.76
CA LEU A 64 4.06 4.81 4.54
C LEU A 64 4.74 5.86 3.65
N SER A 65 5.49 5.42 2.64
CA SER A 65 6.20 6.32 1.72
C SER A 65 5.27 7.26 0.93
N LYS A 66 3.97 6.92 0.85
CA LYS A 66 2.94 7.67 0.13
C LYS A 66 2.04 8.51 1.03
N LEU A 67 2.40 8.65 2.29
CA LEU A 67 1.74 9.53 3.25
C LEU A 67 2.69 10.64 3.70
N SER A 68 2.14 11.83 3.97
CA SER A 68 2.90 12.89 4.65
C SER A 68 3.17 12.51 6.11
N THR A 69 4.23 13.03 6.74
CA THR A 69 4.51 12.79 8.16
C THR A 69 3.34 13.15 9.08
N ASN A 70 2.61 14.23 8.79
CA ASN A 70 1.42 14.61 9.56
C ASN A 70 0.31 13.55 9.44
N THR A 71 0.13 13.00 8.24
CA THR A 71 -0.85 11.94 7.98
C THR A 71 -0.42 10.62 8.64
N GLN A 72 0.87 10.26 8.54
CA GLN A 72 1.42 9.06 9.18
C GLN A 72 1.14 9.07 10.69
N ASN A 73 1.43 10.16 11.39
CA ASN A 73 1.24 10.28 12.83
C ASN A 73 -0.23 10.15 13.29
N LYS A 74 -1.20 10.27 12.37
CA LYS A 74 -2.64 10.15 12.67
C LYS A 74 -3.22 8.79 12.35
N ILE A 75 -2.65 8.10 11.36
CA ILE A 75 -3.15 6.83 10.84
C ILE A 75 -2.39 5.65 11.48
N PHE A 76 -1.08 5.81 11.72
CA PHE A 76 -0.25 4.75 12.28
C PHE A 76 -0.31 4.75 13.81
N THR A 77 -0.79 3.65 14.36
CA THR A 77 -0.81 3.33 15.78
C THR A 77 0.13 2.16 16.06
N SER A 78 0.34 1.83 17.33
CA SER A 78 1.06 0.60 17.71
C SER A 78 0.36 -0.68 17.24
N GLU A 79 -0.93 -0.61 16.90
CA GLU A 79 -1.76 -1.76 16.51
C GLU A 79 -1.69 -2.06 15.01
N ASN A 80 -1.48 -1.06 14.15
CA ASN A 80 -1.49 -1.23 12.70
C ASN A 80 -0.13 -1.00 12.01
N LYS A 81 0.91 -0.60 12.75
CA LYS A 81 2.24 -0.31 12.17
C LYS A 81 2.83 -1.44 11.32
N ASP A 82 2.50 -2.67 11.67
CA ASP A 82 3.00 -3.89 11.02
C ASP A 82 1.87 -4.65 10.32
N ASN A 83 0.72 -4.01 10.02
CA ASN A 83 -0.39 -4.66 9.32
C ASN A 83 -0.95 -3.75 8.24
N ALA A 84 -0.62 -4.05 6.99
CA ALA A 84 -1.05 -3.32 5.82
C ALA A 84 -2.58 -3.25 5.67
N GLN A 85 -3.31 -4.27 6.13
CA GLN A 85 -4.78 -4.31 6.04
C GLN A 85 -5.45 -3.34 7.03
N LEU A 86 -4.73 -2.88 8.06
CA LEU A 86 -5.23 -1.98 9.09
C LEU A 86 -4.79 -0.51 8.90
N ILE A 87 -4.08 -0.22 7.80
CA ILE A 87 -3.62 1.12 7.41
C ILE A 87 -4.57 1.71 6.36
#